data_AF-A0A9D2CN19-F1
#
_entry.id   AF-A0A9D2CN19-F1
#
_cell.length_a   1.000
_cell.length_b   1.000
_cell.length_c   1.000
_cell.angle_alpha   90.00
_cell.angle_beta   90.00
_cell.angle_gamma   90.00
#
_symmetry.space_group_name_H-M   'P 1'
#
loop_
_entity.id
_entity.type
_entity.pdbx_description
1 polymer ?
#
loop_
_entity_poly.entity_id
_entity_poly.type
_entity_poly.pdbx_seq_one_letter_code
_entity_poly.pdbx_strand_id
1 'polypeptide(L)'
;MTVEKVFDVQDLSYQVGDKEILKHISVGVEKGKYITVVGPSGSGKSTFMRILASMISPTSGKVLFEGKSIDSYEPTKYRQRVSYAFQQPTLFGKSVRDNLTFPFEVRNETFDEEKVKEYLKMVNLDESYLDKSVNDVSGGEKQRIALLRNLIFPPEVLITDEVTAGLDVENKNIVHSMLSEFNQRGLTILRVTHDESEIEASQDKITIKDGEVVDNG
;
A
#
# COMPACT_ATOMS: atom_id res chain seq x y z
N MET A 1 -10.37 23.06 -13.17
CA MET A 1 -10.89 21.98 -12.32
C MET A 1 -9.92 21.85 -11.15
N THR A 2 -10.37 22.01 -9.92
CA THR A 2 -9.51 21.83 -8.75
C THR A 2 -9.23 20.35 -8.61
N VAL A 3 -7.95 19.97 -8.65
CA VAL A 3 -7.52 18.59 -8.44
C VAL A 3 -7.87 18.18 -7.00
N GLU A 4 -8.64 17.09 -6.84
CA GLU A 4 -8.99 16.57 -5.51
C GLU A 4 -7.78 15.82 -4.92
N LYS A 5 -7.23 16.34 -3.82
CA LYS A 5 -6.13 15.70 -3.10
C LYS A 5 -6.68 14.72 -2.05
N VAL A 6 -6.19 13.48 -2.07
CA VAL A 6 -6.44 12.51 -0.99
C VAL A 6 -5.49 12.74 0.19
N PHE A 7 -4.23 13.12 -0.08
CA PHE A 7 -3.31 13.60 0.96
C PHE A 7 -2.82 15.02 0.68
N ASP A 8 -2.67 15.78 1.76
CA ASP A 8 -1.92 17.02 1.79
C ASP A 8 -0.93 16.97 2.96
N VAL A 9 0.35 16.78 2.64
CA VAL A 9 1.44 16.70 3.61
C VAL A 9 2.05 18.09 3.75
N GLN A 10 2.20 18.55 4.99
CA GLN A 10 2.61 19.93 5.31
C GLN A 10 3.79 19.91 6.28
N ASP A 11 4.95 20.35 5.81
CA ASP A 11 6.18 20.55 6.60
C ASP A 11 6.58 19.34 7.45
N LEU A 12 6.41 18.14 6.89
CA LEU A 12 6.57 16.89 7.61
C LEU A 12 8.04 16.55 7.86
N SER A 13 8.41 16.37 9.13
CA SER A 13 9.74 15.93 9.52
C SER A 13 9.68 14.73 10.46
N TYR A 14 10.70 13.88 10.39
CA TYR A 14 10.81 12.70 11.24
C TYR A 14 12.26 12.44 11.64
N GLN A 15 12.50 12.35 12.94
CA GLN A 15 13.82 12.23 13.55
C GLN A 15 13.87 11.02 14.49
N VAL A 16 14.98 10.29 14.44
CA VAL A 16 15.28 9.18 15.37
C VAL A 16 16.65 9.45 16.01
N GLY A 17 16.65 9.72 17.32
CA GLY A 17 17.86 10.20 18.00
C GLY A 17 18.32 11.52 17.38
N ASP A 18 19.59 11.60 16.95
CA ASP A 18 20.15 12.79 16.30
C ASP A 18 20.04 12.75 14.76
N LYS A 19 19.46 11.69 14.20
CA LYS A 19 19.34 11.52 12.75
C LYS A 19 17.96 11.94 12.27
N GLU A 20 17.92 13.01 11.50
CA GLU A 20 16.74 13.44 10.75
C GLU A 20 16.62 12.60 9.46
N ILE A 21 15.51 11.87 9.33
CA ILE A 21 15.25 10.95 8.22
C ILE A 21 14.38 11.61 7.15
N LEU A 22 13.40 12.41 7.57
CA LEU A 22 12.56 13.22 6.68
C LEU A 22 12.65 14.67 7.12
N LYS A 23 12.75 15.59 6.16
CA LYS A 23 13.01 17.01 6.38
C LYS A 23 11.99 17.84 5.61
N HIS A 24 11.10 18.53 6.33
CA HIS A 24 10.20 19.54 5.77
C HIS A 24 9.40 19.10 4.53
N ILE A 25 9.01 17.82 4.46
CA ILE A 25 8.31 17.28 3.28
C ILE A 25 6.95 17.96 3.16
N SER A 26 6.71 18.59 2.01
CA SER A 26 5.41 19.16 1.64
C SER A 26 5.02 18.66 0.26
N VAL A 27 3.95 17.86 0.18
CA VAL A 27 3.52 17.22 -1.07
C VAL A 27 2.03 16.90 -1.03
N GLY A 28 1.35 17.09 -2.17
CA GLY A 28 -0.02 16.65 -2.37
C GLY A 28 -0.07 15.32 -3.12
N VAL A 29 -0.97 14.43 -2.72
CA VAL A 29 -1.30 13.21 -3.47
C VAL A 29 -2.71 13.36 -4.00
N GLU A 30 -2.87 13.30 -5.32
CA GLU A 30 -4.18 13.37 -5.95
C GLU A 30 -4.92 12.04 -5.82
N LYS A 31 -6.24 12.11 -5.67
CA LYS A 31 -7.11 10.94 -5.55
C LYS A 31 -7.13 10.14 -6.85
N GLY A 32 -7.09 8.81 -6.74
CA GLY A 32 -7.17 7.88 -7.87
C GLY A 32 -5.88 7.75 -8.70
N LYS A 33 -4.80 8.45 -8.32
CA LYS A 33 -3.51 8.33 -9.00
C LYS A 33 -2.75 7.06 -8.63
N TYR A 34 -1.94 6.58 -9.56
CA TYR A 34 -0.94 5.55 -9.33
C TYR A 34 0.44 6.22 -9.32
N ILE A 35 0.94 6.51 -8.12
CA ILE A 35 2.19 7.25 -7.94
C ILE A 35 3.30 6.30 -7.46
N THR A 36 4.45 6.39 -8.11
CA THR A 36 5.66 5.69 -7.66
C THR A 36 6.55 6.65 -6.87
N VAL A 37 6.85 6.28 -5.62
CA VAL A 37 7.77 6.98 -4.73
C VAL A 37 9.17 6.44 -4.98
N VAL A 38 10.04 7.27 -5.54
CA VAL A 38 11.38 6.90 -6.00
C VAL A 38 12.47 7.61 -5.21
N GLY A 39 13.68 7.06 -5.25
CA GLY A 39 14.85 7.65 -4.61
C GLY A 39 15.85 6.61 -4.08
N PRO A 40 17.07 7.02 -3.71
CA PRO A 40 18.11 6.12 -3.24
C PRO A 40 17.69 5.29 -2.02
N SER A 41 18.35 4.15 -1.79
CA SER A 41 18.17 3.41 -0.54
C SER A 41 18.53 4.30 0.66
N GLY A 42 17.74 4.22 1.73
CA GLY A 42 17.92 5.06 2.92
C GLY A 42 17.44 6.51 2.79
N SER A 43 16.83 6.92 1.67
CA SER A 43 16.34 8.30 1.49
C SER A 43 15.10 8.67 2.32
N GLY A 44 14.45 7.69 2.97
CA GLY A 44 13.28 7.92 3.82
C GLY A 44 11.94 7.46 3.24
N LYS A 45 11.89 6.89 2.02
CA LYS A 45 10.66 6.43 1.34
C LYS A 45 9.72 5.61 2.24
N SER A 46 10.19 4.49 2.80
CA SER A 46 9.36 3.63 3.66
C SER A 46 8.99 4.30 4.98
N THR A 47 9.79 5.25 5.48
CA THR A 47 9.43 6.06 6.65
C THR A 47 8.28 7.00 6.31
N PHE A 48 8.35 7.70 5.17
CA PHE A 48 7.27 8.55 4.67
C PHE A 48 5.97 7.76 4.47
N MET A 49 6.05 6.59 3.81
CA MET A 49 4.92 5.68 3.61
C MET A 49 4.28 5.22 4.93
N ARG A 50 5.09 4.87 5.94
CA ARG A 50 4.59 4.44 7.26
C ARG A 50 3.92 5.57 8.05
N ILE A 51 4.36 6.83 7.87
CA ILE A 51 3.67 7.99 8.45
C ILE A 51 2.31 8.19 7.77
N LEU A 52 2.24 8.11 6.44
CA LEU A 52 0.96 8.20 5.72
C LEU A 52 0.00 7.09 6.14
N ALA A 53 0.48 5.88 6.43
CA ALA A 53 -0.35 4.78 6.94
C ALA A 53 -0.69 4.87 8.44
N SER A 54 -0.30 5.96 9.14
CA SER A 54 -0.47 6.10 10.60
C SER A 54 0.08 4.90 11.38
N MET A 55 1.26 4.42 10.98
CA MET A 55 2.02 3.37 11.67
C MET A 55 3.09 3.95 12.61
N ILE A 56 3.58 5.14 12.28
CA ILE A 56 4.47 5.95 13.12
C ILE A 56 4.02 7.41 13.04
N SER A 57 4.26 8.16 14.11
CA SER A 57 3.94 9.59 14.15
C SER A 57 5.14 10.42 13.67
N PRO A 58 4.91 11.52 12.93
CA PRO A 58 5.99 12.45 12.60
C PRO A 58 6.51 13.15 13.85
N THR A 59 7.73 13.70 13.76
CA THR A 59 8.30 14.57 14.80
C THR A 59 7.68 15.96 14.76
N SER A 60 7.44 16.48 13.54
CA SER A 60 6.78 17.77 13.30
C SER A 60 6.06 17.75 11.94
N GLY A 61 5.27 18.79 11.69
CA GLY A 61 4.42 18.88 10.51
C GLY A 61 3.10 18.13 10.67
N LYS A 62 2.32 18.06 9.59
CA LYS A 62 0.99 17.46 9.58
C LYS A 62 0.75 16.68 8.30
N VAL A 63 -0.02 15.60 8.42
CA VAL A 63 -0.61 14.88 7.28
C VAL A 63 -2.11 15.09 7.34
N LEU A 64 -2.67 15.63 6.27
CA LEU A 64 -4.12 15.72 6.08
C LEU A 64 -4.56 14.63 5.10
N PHE A 65 -5.57 13.87 5.49
CA PHE A 65 -6.28 12.91 4.65
C PHE A 65 -7.69 13.46 4.39
N GLU A 66 -8.04 13.68 3.11
CA GLU A 66 -9.28 14.35 2.70
C GLU A 66 -9.56 15.67 3.47
N GLY A 67 -8.50 16.46 3.67
CA GLY A 67 -8.57 17.75 4.35
C GLY A 67 -8.64 17.71 5.88
N LYS A 68 -8.61 16.54 6.51
CA LYS A 68 -8.58 16.39 7.98
C LYS A 68 -7.28 15.73 8.44
N SER A 69 -6.75 16.16 9.59
CA SER A 69 -5.55 15.55 10.16
C SER A 69 -5.74 14.06 10.41
N ILE A 70 -4.75 13.24 10.04
CA ILE A 70 -4.78 11.79 10.27
C ILE A 70 -4.87 11.44 11.77
N ASP A 71 -4.38 12.31 12.65
CA ASP A 71 -4.41 12.14 14.11
C ASP A 71 -5.83 12.29 14.69
N SER A 72 -6.77 12.85 13.91
CA SER A 72 -8.17 13.00 14.31
C SER A 72 -9.02 11.75 14.10
N TYR A 73 -8.50 10.74 13.40
CA TYR A 73 -9.21 9.50 13.12
C TYR A 73 -8.94 8.46 14.20
N GLU A 74 -9.92 7.58 14.44
CA GLU A 74 -9.64 6.35 15.17
C GLU A 74 -8.66 5.49 14.33
N PRO A 75 -7.54 5.01 14.90
CA PRO A 75 -6.47 4.37 14.13
C PRO A 75 -6.92 3.18 13.27
N THR A 76 -7.84 2.37 13.74
CA THR A 76 -8.36 1.20 13.01
C THR A 76 -9.23 1.63 11.83
N LYS A 77 -10.13 2.59 12.03
CA LYS A 77 -10.94 3.19 10.96
C LYS A 77 -10.09 3.89 9.91
N TYR A 78 -9.03 4.57 10.32
CA TYR A 78 -8.08 5.15 9.37
C TYR A 78 -7.39 4.07 8.53
N ARG A 79 -6.85 3.03 9.17
CA ARG A 79 -6.14 1.94 8.47
C ARG A 79 -7.04 1.06 7.59
N GLN A 80 -8.36 1.09 7.82
CA GLN A 80 -9.34 0.51 6.88
C GLN A 80 -9.45 1.29 5.57
N ARG A 81 -9.15 2.60 5.59
CA ARG A 81 -9.19 3.53 4.43
C ARG A 81 -7.82 3.72 3.79
N VAL A 82 -6.74 3.58 4.56
CA VAL A 82 -5.34 3.67 4.12
C VAL A 82 -4.62 2.39 4.53
N SER A 83 -4.50 1.44 3.59
CA SER A 83 -3.87 0.14 3.85
C SER A 83 -2.40 0.10 3.41
N TYR A 84 -1.59 -0.70 4.10
CA TYR A 84 -0.16 -0.85 3.83
C TYR A 84 0.16 -2.31 3.53
N ALA A 85 0.70 -2.56 2.34
CA ALA A 85 1.23 -3.85 1.93
C ALA A 85 2.76 -3.83 2.04
N PHE A 86 3.28 -4.66 2.96
CA PHE A 86 4.70 -4.80 3.21
C PHE A 86 5.40 -5.65 2.14
N GLN A 87 6.70 -5.43 1.99
CA GLN A 87 7.58 -6.19 1.12
C GLN A 87 7.56 -7.69 1.43
N GLN A 88 7.64 -8.05 2.72
CA GLN A 88 7.57 -9.44 3.15
C GLN A 88 6.11 -9.80 3.48
N PRO A 89 5.45 -10.64 2.67
CA PRO A 89 4.07 -11.01 2.91
C PRO A 89 4.01 -11.99 4.07
N THR A 90 3.15 -11.69 5.03
CA THR A 90 2.85 -12.60 6.15
C THR A 90 1.40 -13.04 6.07
N LEU A 91 1.21 -14.35 6.11
CA LEU A 91 -0.08 -14.98 6.37
C LEU A 91 -0.10 -15.46 7.81
N PHE A 92 -1.26 -15.34 8.45
CA PHE A 92 -1.47 -15.78 9.83
C PHE A 92 -2.54 -16.87 9.86
N GLY A 93 -2.76 -17.47 11.03
CA GLY A 93 -3.72 -18.56 11.18
C GLY A 93 -3.20 -19.87 10.57
N LYS A 94 -4.12 -20.79 10.32
CA LYS A 94 -3.84 -22.12 9.79
C LYS A 94 -4.04 -22.16 8.27
N SER A 95 -5.03 -21.44 7.76
CA SER A 95 -5.47 -21.52 6.36
C SER A 95 -5.46 -20.18 5.63
N VAL A 96 -5.53 -20.24 4.29
CA VAL A 96 -5.79 -19.05 3.47
C VAL A 96 -7.15 -18.43 3.81
N ARG A 97 -8.18 -19.24 4.09
CA ARG A 97 -9.49 -18.78 4.54
C ARG A 97 -9.39 -17.90 5.79
N ASP A 98 -8.53 -18.22 6.76
CA ASP A 98 -8.33 -17.38 7.95
C ASP A 98 -7.87 -15.95 7.57
N ASN A 99 -6.98 -15.85 6.57
CA ASN A 99 -6.47 -14.56 6.09
C ASN A 99 -7.51 -13.77 5.32
N LEU A 100 -8.32 -14.43 4.49
CA LEU A 100 -9.33 -13.78 3.66
C LEU A 100 -10.64 -13.51 4.43
N THR A 101 -10.84 -14.16 5.58
CA THR A 101 -11.94 -13.86 6.51
C THR A 101 -11.66 -12.63 7.37
N PHE A 102 -10.40 -12.43 7.78
CA PHE A 102 -10.01 -11.33 8.66
C PHE A 102 -10.49 -9.92 8.25
N PRO A 103 -10.45 -9.50 6.96
CA PRO A 103 -10.97 -8.20 6.54
C PRO A 103 -12.46 -7.99 6.82
N PHE A 104 -13.25 -9.08 6.83
CA PHE A 104 -14.67 -9.07 7.16
C PHE A 104 -14.87 -8.93 8.67
N GLU A 105 -14.11 -9.69 9.48
CA GLU A 105 -14.16 -9.61 10.95
C GLU A 105 -13.84 -8.20 11.45
N VAL A 106 -12.77 -7.59 10.92
CA VAL A 106 -12.36 -6.21 11.26
C VAL A 106 -13.44 -5.17 10.93
N ARG A 107 -14.35 -5.48 10.00
CA ARG A 107 -15.46 -4.61 9.59
C ARG A 107 -16.81 -5.02 10.17
N ASN A 108 -16.88 -6.11 10.94
CA ASN A 108 -18.12 -6.75 11.39
C ASN A 108 -19.06 -7.11 10.22
N GLU A 109 -18.49 -7.55 9.10
CA GLU A 109 -19.23 -8.02 7.92
C GLU A 109 -19.30 -9.55 7.90
N THR A 110 -20.33 -10.10 7.24
CA THR A 110 -20.42 -11.56 7.01
C THR A 110 -19.44 -11.97 5.91
N PHE A 111 -18.77 -13.11 6.09
CA PHE A 111 -17.86 -13.65 5.07
C PHE A 111 -18.60 -13.92 3.76
N ASP A 112 -18.17 -13.24 2.70
CA ASP A 112 -18.69 -13.39 1.35
C ASP A 112 -17.76 -14.31 0.54
N GLU A 113 -18.10 -15.59 0.53
CA GLU A 113 -17.26 -16.61 -0.13
C GLU A 113 -17.20 -16.41 -1.65
N GLU A 114 -18.30 -15.99 -2.28
CA GLU A 114 -18.35 -15.83 -3.74
C GLU A 114 -17.47 -14.66 -4.20
N LYS A 115 -17.50 -13.54 -3.46
CA LYS A 115 -16.57 -12.43 -3.68
C LYS A 115 -15.10 -12.86 -3.52
N VAL A 116 -14.81 -13.67 -2.50
CA VAL A 116 -13.44 -14.15 -2.27
C VAL A 116 -12.99 -15.08 -3.40
N LYS A 117 -13.85 -15.97 -3.89
CA LYS A 117 -13.56 -16.83 -5.04
C LYS A 117 -13.31 -16.03 -6.32
N GLU A 118 -14.05 -14.96 -6.56
CA GLU A 118 -13.81 -14.05 -7.69
C GLU A 118 -12.40 -13.43 -7.60
N TYR A 119 -12.02 -12.98 -6.41
CA TYR A 119 -10.74 -12.29 -6.19
C TYR A 119 -9.56 -13.25 -6.27
N LEU A 120 -9.72 -14.49 -5.78
CA LEU A 120 -8.72 -15.55 -5.98
C LEU A 120 -8.47 -15.80 -7.47
N LYS A 121 -9.53 -15.88 -8.29
CA LYS A 121 -9.40 -16.07 -9.75
C LYS A 121 -8.67 -14.91 -10.42
N MET A 122 -8.94 -13.66 -10.01
CA MET A 122 -8.24 -12.46 -10.52
C MET A 122 -6.72 -12.57 -10.36
N VAL A 123 -6.27 -13.22 -9.29
CA VAL A 123 -4.85 -13.43 -9.02
C VAL A 123 -4.39 -14.84 -9.40
N ASN A 124 -5.07 -15.54 -10.30
CA ASN A 124 -4.71 -16.88 -10.77
C ASN A 124 -4.53 -17.91 -9.62
N LEU A 125 -5.48 -17.90 -8.68
CA LEU A 125 -5.65 -18.90 -7.63
C LEU A 125 -7.09 -19.44 -7.72
N ASP A 126 -7.25 -20.76 -7.69
CA ASP A 126 -8.58 -21.36 -7.70
C ASP A 126 -9.19 -21.43 -6.28
N GLU A 127 -10.46 -21.78 -6.18
CA GLU A 127 -11.19 -21.80 -4.90
C GLU A 127 -10.64 -22.80 -3.88
N SER A 128 -9.92 -23.86 -4.31
CA SER A 128 -9.31 -24.81 -3.38
C SER A 128 -8.24 -24.17 -2.50
N TYR A 129 -7.71 -23.01 -2.88
CA TYR A 129 -6.77 -22.26 -2.06
C TYR A 129 -7.36 -21.87 -0.72
N LEU A 130 -8.68 -21.65 -0.60
CA LEU A 130 -9.31 -21.30 0.68
C LEU A 130 -8.95 -22.28 1.79
N ASP A 131 -8.94 -23.57 1.46
CA ASP A 131 -8.73 -24.63 2.45
C ASP A 131 -7.26 -25.07 2.54
N LYS A 132 -6.36 -24.47 1.75
CA LYS A 132 -4.92 -24.72 1.86
C LYS A 132 -4.35 -24.15 3.15
N SER A 133 -3.38 -24.88 3.71
CA SER A 133 -2.53 -24.40 4.80
C SER A 133 -1.67 -23.22 4.35
N VAL A 134 -1.46 -22.24 5.22
CA VAL A 134 -0.55 -21.10 4.97
C VAL A 134 0.91 -21.51 4.78
N ASN A 135 1.27 -22.74 5.17
CA ASN A 135 2.59 -23.32 5.00
C ASN A 135 2.77 -24.01 3.64
N ASP A 136 1.67 -24.32 2.94
CA ASP A 136 1.69 -25.07 1.69
C ASP A 136 1.57 -24.16 0.45
N VAL A 137 1.59 -22.84 0.65
CA VAL A 137 1.56 -21.84 -0.43
C VAL A 137 2.96 -21.32 -0.74
N SER A 138 3.26 -21.15 -2.03
CA SER A 138 4.53 -20.59 -2.51
C SER A 138 4.69 -19.12 -2.10
N GLY A 139 5.92 -18.58 -2.23
CA GLY A 139 6.18 -17.16 -1.92
C GLY A 139 5.34 -16.19 -2.75
N GLY A 140 5.20 -16.46 -4.05
CA GLY A 140 4.37 -15.64 -4.96
C GLY A 140 2.88 -15.76 -4.67
N GLU A 141 2.38 -16.95 -4.34
CA GLU A 141 1.00 -17.15 -3.87
C GLU A 141 0.75 -16.39 -2.56
N LYS A 142 1.69 -16.48 -1.62
CA LYS A 142 1.64 -15.78 -0.34
C LYS A 142 1.53 -14.27 -0.53
N GLN A 143 2.30 -13.70 -1.47
CA GLN A 143 2.21 -12.28 -1.82
C GLN A 143 0.83 -11.92 -2.38
N ARG A 144 0.32 -12.70 -3.34
CA ARG A 144 -0.99 -12.47 -3.95
C ARG A 144 -2.12 -12.53 -2.92
N ILE A 145 -2.11 -13.53 -2.04
CA ILE A 145 -3.08 -13.67 -0.94
C ILE A 145 -2.98 -12.49 0.05
N ALA A 146 -1.78 -12.08 0.43
CA ALA A 146 -1.58 -10.96 1.35
C ALA A 146 -2.04 -9.63 0.74
N LEU A 147 -1.88 -9.43 -0.57
CA LEU A 147 -2.42 -8.27 -1.28
C LEU A 147 -3.94 -8.34 -1.38
N LEU A 148 -4.51 -9.50 -1.74
CA LEU A 148 -5.96 -9.69 -1.73
C LEU A 148 -6.58 -9.38 -0.36
N ARG A 149 -5.93 -9.76 0.74
CA ARG A 149 -6.38 -9.40 2.09
C ARG A 149 -6.54 -7.89 2.28
N ASN A 150 -5.71 -7.06 1.65
CA ASN A 150 -5.88 -5.61 1.65
C ASN A 150 -6.98 -5.12 0.70
N LEU A 151 -7.27 -5.89 -0.35
CA LEU A 151 -8.13 -5.47 -1.47
C LEU A 151 -9.54 -6.04 -1.42
N ILE A 152 -9.84 -7.08 -0.61
CA ILE A 152 -11.21 -7.61 -0.43
C ILE A 152 -12.19 -6.47 -0.14
N PHE A 153 -11.79 -5.53 0.71
CA PHE A 153 -12.46 -4.24 0.86
C PHE A 153 -11.49 -3.17 0.39
N PRO A 154 -11.57 -2.74 -0.89
CA PRO A 154 -10.62 -1.79 -1.43
C PRO A 154 -10.56 -0.54 -0.56
N PRO A 155 -9.36 -0.14 -0.09
CA PRO A 155 -9.20 1.10 0.64
C PRO A 155 -9.35 2.30 -0.31
N GLU A 156 -9.23 3.51 0.21
CA GLU A 156 -9.12 4.71 -0.64
C GLU A 156 -7.68 4.93 -1.10
N VAL A 157 -6.73 4.49 -0.26
CA VAL A 157 -5.31 4.45 -0.57
C VAL A 157 -4.74 3.09 -0.24
N LEU A 158 -4.08 2.48 -1.21
CA LEU A 158 -3.21 1.33 -1.00
C LEU A 158 -1.75 1.76 -1.14
N ILE A 159 -1.01 1.62 -0.06
CA ILE A 159 0.44 1.82 -0.03
C ILE A 159 1.11 0.46 -0.23
N THR A 160 2.02 0.34 -1.19
CA THR A 160 2.77 -0.89 -1.48
C THR A 160 4.27 -0.64 -1.37
N ASP A 161 4.94 -1.36 -0.49
CA ASP A 161 6.38 -1.21 -0.24
C ASP A 161 7.12 -2.42 -0.82
N GLU A 162 7.61 -2.31 -2.05
CA GLU A 162 8.38 -3.37 -2.75
C GLU A 162 7.67 -4.72 -2.86
N VAL A 163 6.35 -4.72 -3.04
CA VAL A 163 5.50 -5.92 -3.06
C VAL A 163 5.76 -6.87 -4.24
N THR A 164 6.54 -6.46 -5.23
CA THR A 164 6.96 -7.27 -6.39
C THR A 164 8.41 -7.72 -6.32
N ALA A 165 9.15 -7.32 -5.28
CA ALA A 165 10.55 -7.67 -5.12
C ALA A 165 10.73 -9.19 -4.96
N GLY A 166 11.67 -9.76 -5.70
CA GLY A 166 11.97 -11.20 -5.65
C GLY A 166 10.92 -12.12 -6.29
N LEU A 167 9.85 -11.57 -6.89
CA LEU A 167 8.90 -12.35 -7.68
C LEU A 167 9.45 -12.64 -9.08
N ASP A 168 9.09 -13.80 -9.63
CA ASP A 168 9.27 -14.09 -11.06
C ASP A 168 8.36 -13.21 -11.93
N VAL A 169 8.63 -13.23 -13.25
CA VAL A 169 7.92 -12.39 -14.23
C VAL A 169 6.42 -12.66 -14.24
N GLU A 170 6.01 -13.92 -14.11
CA GLU A 170 4.58 -14.29 -14.12
C GLU A 170 3.85 -13.71 -12.90
N ASN A 171 4.38 -13.91 -11.70
CA ASN A 171 3.79 -13.37 -10.47
C ASN A 171 3.82 -11.84 -10.45
N LYS A 172 4.88 -11.19 -10.95
CA LYS A 172 4.91 -9.72 -11.11
C LYS A 172 3.77 -9.24 -12.01
N ASN A 173 3.57 -9.88 -13.16
CA ASN A 173 2.51 -9.51 -14.10
C ASN A 173 1.11 -9.65 -13.49
N ILE A 174 0.87 -10.72 -12.71
CA ILE A 174 -0.39 -10.92 -12.01
C ILE A 174 -0.63 -9.79 -10.98
N VAL A 175 0.38 -9.46 -10.17
CA VAL A 175 0.29 -8.38 -9.18
C VAL A 175 0.05 -7.04 -9.85
N HIS A 176 0.79 -6.70 -10.90
CA HIS A 176 0.61 -5.43 -11.63
C HIS A 176 -0.76 -5.33 -12.29
N SER A 177 -1.26 -6.42 -12.87
CA SER A 177 -2.60 -6.47 -13.48
C SER A 177 -3.69 -6.20 -12.45
N MET A 178 -3.62 -6.87 -11.29
CA MET A 178 -4.54 -6.65 -10.18
C MET A 178 -4.49 -5.20 -9.69
N LEU A 179 -3.29 -4.65 -9.42
CA LEU A 179 -3.15 -3.27 -8.93
C LEU A 179 -3.68 -2.25 -9.96
N SER A 180 -3.39 -2.46 -11.25
CA SER A 180 -3.90 -1.62 -12.33
C SER A 180 -5.43 -1.66 -12.40
N GLU A 181 -6.03 -2.85 -12.28
CA GLU A 181 -7.49 -2.99 -12.29
C GLU A 181 -8.16 -2.25 -11.13
N PHE A 182 -7.62 -2.35 -9.90
CA PHE A 182 -8.16 -1.60 -8.77
C PHE A 182 -7.95 -0.09 -8.92
N ASN A 183 -6.81 0.35 -9.45
CA ASN A 183 -6.57 1.76 -9.73
C ASN A 183 -7.56 2.34 -10.76
N GLN A 184 -7.86 1.59 -11.82
CA GLN A 184 -8.89 1.98 -12.81
C GLN A 184 -10.28 2.09 -12.20
N ARG A 185 -10.56 1.38 -11.10
CA ARG A 185 -11.80 1.50 -10.31
C ARG A 185 -11.76 2.68 -9.31
N GLY A 186 -10.71 3.50 -9.32
CA GLY A 186 -10.58 4.72 -8.52
C GLY A 186 -9.71 4.60 -7.26
N LEU A 187 -9.10 3.43 -6.99
CA LEU A 187 -8.16 3.26 -5.87
C LEU A 187 -6.92 4.16 -6.07
N THR A 188 -6.53 4.93 -5.06
CA THR A 188 -5.22 5.62 -5.07
C THR A 188 -4.12 4.63 -4.69
N ILE A 189 -3.03 4.59 -5.43
CA ILE A 189 -1.89 3.71 -5.16
C ILE A 189 -0.63 4.54 -4.96
N LEU A 190 0.04 4.33 -3.83
CA LEU A 190 1.41 4.81 -3.58
C LEU A 190 2.34 3.60 -3.53
N ARG A 191 3.24 3.47 -4.49
CA ARG A 191 4.17 2.33 -4.57
C ARG A 191 5.61 2.76 -4.37
N VAL A 192 6.37 1.99 -3.60
CA VAL A 192 7.84 1.99 -3.62
C VAL A 192 8.31 0.77 -4.40
N THR A 193 9.26 0.95 -5.31
CA THR A 193 9.92 -0.14 -6.02
C THR A 193 11.37 0.25 -6.34
N HIS A 194 12.23 -0.76 -6.46
CA HIS A 194 13.61 -0.63 -6.92
C HIS A 194 13.82 -1.23 -8.32
N ASP A 195 12.76 -1.76 -8.94
CA ASP A 195 12.82 -2.30 -10.29
C ASP A 195 12.83 -1.15 -11.31
N GLU A 196 13.92 -1.03 -12.08
CA GLU A 196 14.12 0.05 -13.05
C GLU A 196 13.01 0.08 -14.11
N SER A 197 12.57 -1.08 -14.59
CA SER A 197 11.51 -1.17 -15.60
C SER A 197 10.16 -0.67 -15.04
N GLU A 198 9.88 -0.96 -13.78
CA GLU A 198 8.69 -0.48 -13.09
C GLU A 198 8.74 1.03 -12.83
N ILE A 199 9.94 1.58 -12.54
CA ILE A 199 10.17 3.02 -12.37
C ILE A 199 10.02 3.74 -13.71
N GLU A 200 10.61 3.21 -14.78
CA GLU A 200 10.51 3.79 -16.13
C GLU A 200 9.07 3.84 -16.62
N ALA A 201 8.29 2.78 -16.38
CA ALA A 201 6.87 2.72 -16.74
C ALA A 201 5.95 3.61 -15.90
N SER A 202 6.45 4.22 -14.81
CA SER A 202 5.63 5.03 -13.90
C SER A 202 5.31 6.40 -14.50
N GLN A 203 4.03 6.75 -14.54
CA GLN A 203 3.56 8.04 -15.06
C GLN A 203 3.74 9.18 -14.05
N ASP A 204 3.27 8.98 -12.82
CA ASP A 204 3.39 9.95 -11.73
C ASP A 204 4.47 9.51 -10.73
N LYS A 205 5.35 10.44 -10.33
CA LYS A 205 6.49 10.15 -9.43
C LYS A 205 6.62 11.19 -8.33
N ILE A 206 6.92 10.72 -7.11
CA ILE A 206 7.43 11.56 -6.03
C ILE A 206 8.87 11.11 -5.75
N THR A 207 9.84 12.01 -5.94
CA THR A 207 11.25 11.71 -5.66
C THR A 207 11.58 12.15 -4.24
N ILE A 208 12.07 11.22 -3.41
CA ILE A 208 12.62 11.53 -2.09
C ILE A 208 14.13 11.29 -2.10
N LYS A 209 14.89 12.35 -1.83
CA LYS A 209 16.35 12.31 -1.75
C LYS A 209 16.80 13.05 -0.49
N ASP A 210 17.71 12.44 0.26
CA ASP A 210 18.31 13.03 1.48
C ASP A 210 17.28 13.53 2.52
N GLY A 211 16.09 12.90 2.55
CA GLY A 211 14.98 13.21 3.43
C GLY A 211 13.98 14.23 2.91
N GLU A 212 14.20 14.80 1.72
CA GLU A 212 13.40 15.87 1.13
C GLU A 212 12.68 15.39 -0.13
N VAL A 213 11.51 15.98 -0.41
CA VAL A 213 10.86 15.81 -1.71
C VAL A 213 11.57 16.72 -2.71
N VAL A 214 12.07 16.13 -3.78
CA VAL A 214 12.67 16.86 -4.89
C VAL A 214 11.57 17.10 -5.91
N ASP A 215 11.35 18.37 -6.25
CA ASP A 215 10.41 18.73 -7.30
C ASP A 215 10.98 18.24 -8.65
N ASN A 216 10.32 17.26 -9.24
CA ASN A 216 10.60 16.87 -10.62
C ASN A 216 9.71 17.78 -11.46
N GLY A 217 10.24 18.94 -11.85
CA GLY A 217 9.49 19.98 -12.56
C GLY A 217 8.71 19.51 -13.78
#